data_AF-A0A520ZWN6-F1
#
_entry.id   AF-A0A520ZWN6-F1
#
_cell.length_a   1.000
_cell.length_b   1.000
_cell.length_c   1.000
_cell.angle_alpha   90.00
_cell.angle_beta   90.00
_cell.angle_gamma   90.00
#
_symmetry.space_group_name_H-M   'P 1'
#
loop_
_entity.id
_entity.type
_entity.pdbx_description
1 polymer ?
#
loop_
_entity_poly.entity_id
_entity_poly.type
_entity_poly.pdbx_seq_one_letter_code
_entity_poly.pdbx_strand_id
1 'polypeptide(L)'
;TGLWDAKSYSDFSGVQDAMTQWWYGHNAVGFFLTAGFLAIMYYFIPKRANRPVWSYKLSIVHFWAVIFIYIWAGPHHLHFTALPQWTQTLGMAFSIMLWMPSWGGMINGLMTLQGAWDKLRSDPVLRMLVVSVAFYGMATFEGPLMSIRYVNALSHYTEWTIGHVHSGALGWNGFVTFGALYCMVPWLWKKKELYSLRLVEWHFWLASIGILFYIASMWVAGIMEGLMWRAYTDLGFLEYAFIETVSAKHISYIVRALGGTLFLLGTLIMAFNLIQTVRGRGLAEPLEGDVPLTNKPVISEPQPELVGAE
;
A
#
# COMPACT_ATOMS: atom_id res chain seq x y z
N THR A 1 14.92 15.51 33.32
CA THR A 1 15.97 14.68 32.71
C THR A 1 15.95 13.30 33.35
N GLY A 2 15.04 12.45 32.89
CA GLY A 2 15.01 11.03 33.29
C GLY A 2 16.04 10.22 32.49
N LEU A 3 16.33 9.00 32.94
CA LEU A 3 17.29 8.08 32.30
C LEU A 3 16.95 7.72 30.83
N TRP A 4 15.73 8.05 30.37
CA TRP A 4 15.21 7.79 29.02
C TRP A 4 14.97 9.07 28.21
N ASP A 5 15.34 10.23 28.76
CA ASP A 5 15.05 11.55 28.20
C ASP A 5 16.22 12.01 27.32
N ALA A 6 16.32 11.43 26.12
CA ALA A 6 17.32 11.81 25.12
C ALA A 6 16.80 13.02 24.32
N LYS A 7 17.39 14.20 24.56
CA LYS A 7 17.11 15.40 23.78
C LYS A 7 18.09 15.47 22.61
N SER A 8 17.58 15.55 21.39
CA SER A 8 18.35 15.79 20.18
C SER A 8 17.79 16.99 19.40
N TYR A 9 18.58 17.49 18.46
CA TYR A 9 18.21 18.55 17.53
C TYR A 9 18.58 18.08 16.11
N SER A 10 17.87 18.56 15.10
CA SER A 10 18.25 18.31 13.70
C SER A 10 19.59 19.00 13.41
N ASP A 11 20.42 18.36 12.58
CA ASP A 11 21.66 18.97 12.08
C ASP A 11 21.39 20.11 11.09
N PHE A 12 20.20 20.14 10.49
CA PHE A 12 19.78 21.18 9.54
C PHE A 12 18.79 22.16 10.18
N SER A 13 18.57 23.31 9.52
CA SER A 13 17.51 24.25 9.91
C SER A 13 16.81 24.88 8.70
N GLY A 14 15.61 25.42 8.93
CA GLY A 14 14.85 26.18 7.95
C GLY A 14 14.62 25.42 6.64
N VAL A 15 14.96 26.07 5.52
CA VAL A 15 14.76 25.53 4.16
C VAL A 15 15.56 24.24 3.91
N GLN A 16 16.76 24.11 4.47
CA GLN A 16 17.59 22.91 4.29
C GLN A 16 17.00 21.74 5.08
N ASP A 17 16.54 21.99 6.31
CA ASP A 17 15.87 20.97 7.12
C ASP A 17 14.58 20.50 6.44
N ALA A 18 13.76 21.43 5.93
CA ALA A 18 12.56 21.10 5.17
C ALA A 18 12.87 20.24 3.94
N MET A 19 13.92 20.59 3.18
CA MET A 19 14.33 19.83 2.00
C MET A 19 14.81 18.42 2.38
N THR A 20 15.69 18.29 3.37
CA THR A 20 16.17 16.99 3.85
C THR A 20 15.01 16.15 4.40
N GLN A 21 14.13 16.76 5.18
CA GLN A 21 12.94 16.14 5.76
C GLN A 21 12.03 15.56 4.69
N TRP A 22 11.74 16.28 3.61
CA TRP A 22 10.81 15.80 2.57
C TRP A 22 11.48 15.00 1.47
N TRP A 23 12.77 15.18 1.23
CA TRP A 23 13.57 14.18 0.53
C TRP A 23 13.46 12.84 1.27
N TYR A 24 13.68 12.81 2.58
CA TYR A 24 13.53 11.59 3.37
C TYR A 24 12.08 11.09 3.39
N GLY A 25 11.12 11.94 3.77
CA GLY A 25 9.73 11.57 3.97
C GLY A 25 9.07 11.02 2.70
N HIS A 26 9.33 11.64 1.55
CA HIS A 26 8.82 11.14 0.29
C HIS A 26 9.50 9.83 -0.12
N ASN A 27 10.83 9.72 0.05
CA ASN A 27 11.53 8.49 -0.28
C ASN A 27 11.25 7.36 0.72
N ALA A 28 10.84 7.65 1.94
CA ALA A 28 10.32 6.65 2.86
C ALA A 28 9.07 5.98 2.24
N VAL A 29 8.08 6.76 1.78
CA VAL A 29 6.92 6.17 1.10
C VAL A 29 7.27 5.58 -0.27
N GLY A 30 8.26 6.13 -0.97
CA GLY A 30 8.70 5.63 -2.27
C GLY A 30 9.46 4.32 -2.26
N PHE A 31 10.37 4.14 -1.32
CA PHE A 31 11.19 2.94 -1.27
C PHE A 31 10.62 1.92 -0.29
N PHE A 32 10.21 2.36 0.90
CA PHE A 32 9.66 1.45 1.90
C PHE A 32 8.23 1.02 1.54
N LEU A 33 7.34 1.97 1.21
CA LEU A 33 5.92 1.68 0.95
C LEU A 33 5.58 1.48 -0.53
N THR A 34 6.45 1.84 -1.48
CA THR A 34 6.19 1.60 -2.90
C THR A 34 7.11 0.51 -3.45
N ALA A 35 8.43 0.72 -3.52
CA ALA A 35 9.34 -0.27 -4.10
C ALA A 35 9.32 -1.61 -3.37
N GLY A 36 9.37 -1.61 -2.02
CA GLY A 36 9.26 -2.82 -1.21
C GLY A 36 7.94 -3.57 -1.43
N PHE A 37 6.82 -2.84 -1.53
CA PHE A 37 5.50 -3.44 -1.73
C PHE A 37 5.26 -3.86 -3.19
N LEU A 38 5.88 -3.20 -4.17
CA LEU A 38 5.93 -3.67 -5.55
C LEU A 38 6.62 -5.03 -5.62
N ALA A 39 7.68 -5.27 -4.85
CA ALA A 39 8.31 -6.58 -4.78
C ALA A 39 7.35 -7.65 -4.22
N ILE A 40 6.57 -7.32 -3.18
CA ILE A 40 5.51 -8.20 -2.65
C ILE A 40 4.49 -8.51 -3.76
N MET A 41 4.01 -7.49 -4.48
CA MET A 41 3.10 -7.66 -5.61
C MET A 41 3.68 -8.58 -6.69
N TYR A 42 4.94 -8.36 -7.08
CA TYR A 42 5.64 -9.14 -8.10
C TYR A 42 5.81 -10.61 -7.75
N TYR A 43 5.79 -10.97 -6.46
CA TYR A 43 5.81 -12.36 -6.05
C TYR A 43 4.38 -12.93 -5.91
N PHE A 44 3.53 -12.27 -5.13
CA PHE A 44 2.26 -12.85 -4.71
C PHE A 44 1.18 -12.85 -5.80
N ILE A 45 1.13 -11.84 -6.68
CA ILE A 45 0.14 -11.83 -7.76
C ILE A 45 0.38 -12.97 -8.75
N PRO A 46 1.57 -13.11 -9.38
CA PRO A 46 1.82 -14.21 -10.30
C PRO A 46 1.65 -15.57 -9.63
N LYS A 47 2.13 -15.70 -8.39
CA LYS A 47 2.09 -16.96 -7.64
C LYS A 47 0.66 -17.40 -7.32
N ARG A 48 -0.20 -16.49 -6.84
CA ARG A 48 -1.60 -16.79 -6.50
C ARG A 48 -2.45 -16.95 -7.76
N ALA A 49 -2.20 -16.14 -8.79
CA ALA A 49 -2.88 -16.25 -10.08
C ALA A 49 -2.49 -17.50 -10.87
N ASN A 50 -1.33 -18.10 -10.56
CA ASN A 50 -0.66 -19.12 -11.36
C ASN A 50 -0.51 -18.67 -12.83
N ARG A 51 0.06 -17.47 -13.00
CA ARG A 51 0.31 -16.84 -14.30
C ARG A 51 1.74 -16.31 -14.34
N PRO A 52 2.41 -16.34 -15.50
CA PRO A 52 3.70 -15.67 -15.64
C PRO A 52 3.50 -14.15 -15.54
N VAL A 53 4.51 -13.45 -15.03
CA VAL A 53 4.55 -11.98 -15.08
C VAL A 53 4.40 -11.53 -16.53
N TRP A 54 3.52 -10.56 -16.76
CA TRP A 54 3.12 -10.17 -18.11
C TRP A 54 4.26 -9.62 -18.98
N SER A 55 5.00 -8.63 -18.51
CA SER A 55 6.06 -7.99 -19.32
C SER A 55 7.35 -7.78 -18.54
N TYR A 56 8.36 -8.59 -18.84
CA TYR A 56 9.71 -8.44 -18.29
C TYR A 56 10.38 -7.12 -18.73
N LYS A 57 10.16 -6.70 -19.99
CA LYS A 57 10.68 -5.41 -20.48
C LYS A 57 10.12 -4.24 -19.69
N LEU A 58 8.81 -4.29 -19.39
CA LEU A 58 8.18 -3.28 -18.54
C LEU A 58 8.76 -3.33 -17.13
N SER A 59 8.98 -4.53 -16.55
CA SER A 59 9.67 -4.71 -15.26
C SER A 59 10.99 -3.93 -15.20
N ILE A 60 11.85 -4.05 -16.22
CA ILE A 60 13.13 -3.31 -16.27
C ILE A 60 12.88 -1.80 -16.33
N VAL A 61 12.05 -1.34 -17.27
CA VAL A 61 11.85 0.09 -17.52
C VAL A 61 11.23 0.77 -16.30
N HIS A 62 10.15 0.20 -15.77
CA HIS A 62 9.45 0.82 -14.65
C HIS A 62 10.29 0.76 -13.37
N PHE A 63 11.07 -0.32 -13.15
CA PHE A 63 11.96 -0.42 -11.99
C PHE A 63 12.99 0.71 -12.00
N TRP A 64 13.80 0.82 -13.05
CA TRP A 64 14.87 1.83 -13.08
C TRP A 64 14.32 3.25 -13.11
N ALA A 65 13.23 3.48 -13.84
CA ALA A 65 12.60 4.79 -13.88
C ALA A 65 12.02 5.18 -12.51
N VAL A 66 11.34 4.27 -11.78
CA VAL A 66 10.88 4.53 -10.41
C VAL A 66 12.05 4.82 -9.50
N ILE A 67 13.05 3.95 -9.43
CA ILE A 67 14.19 4.08 -8.51
C ILE A 67 14.95 5.40 -8.72
N PHE A 68 15.10 5.85 -9.97
CA PHE A 68 15.77 7.12 -10.25
C PHE A 68 14.89 8.35 -10.00
N ILE A 69 13.65 8.33 -10.50
CA ILE A 69 12.78 9.52 -10.51
C ILE A 69 12.25 9.83 -9.11
N TYR A 70 11.92 8.82 -8.29
CA TYR A 70 11.30 9.02 -6.97
C TYR A 70 12.13 9.91 -6.04
N ILE A 71 13.46 9.82 -6.13
CA ILE A 71 14.41 10.58 -5.31
C ILE A 71 14.19 12.09 -5.41
N TRP A 72 13.74 12.57 -6.57
CA TRP A 72 13.58 13.99 -6.87
C TRP A 72 12.24 14.58 -6.43
N ALA A 73 11.26 13.76 -6.07
CA ALA A 73 9.88 14.20 -5.85
C ALA A 73 9.66 14.85 -4.47
N GLY A 74 10.64 14.82 -3.56
CA GLY A 74 10.55 15.45 -2.22
C GLY A 74 10.00 16.90 -2.20
N PRO A 75 10.47 17.83 -3.05
CA PRO A 75 10.02 19.22 -3.04
C PRO A 75 8.53 19.44 -3.34
N HIS A 76 7.79 18.42 -3.81
CA HIS A 76 6.34 18.56 -4.03
C HIS A 76 5.53 18.74 -2.72
N HIS A 77 6.16 18.46 -1.58
CA HIS A 77 5.62 18.72 -0.25
C HIS A 77 5.81 20.17 0.19
N LEU A 78 6.54 20.97 -0.60
CA LEU A 78 7.06 22.27 -0.21
C LEU A 78 6.70 23.36 -1.21
N HIS A 79 5.62 23.17 -1.98
CA HIS A 79 5.14 24.20 -2.90
C HIS A 79 4.62 25.43 -2.16
N PHE A 80 4.93 26.61 -2.70
CA PHE A 80 4.57 27.90 -2.10
C PHE A 80 5.06 28.09 -0.65
N THR A 81 6.15 27.40 -0.28
CA THR A 81 6.85 27.61 0.99
C THR A 81 8.09 28.49 0.79
N ALA A 82 8.89 28.66 1.85
CA ALA A 82 10.19 29.34 1.79
C ALA A 82 11.26 28.61 0.94
N LEU A 83 10.98 27.37 0.50
CA LEU A 83 11.90 26.61 -0.36
C LEU A 83 12.10 27.34 -1.71
N PRO A 84 13.33 27.43 -2.26
CA PRO A 84 13.58 28.10 -3.54
C PRO A 84 12.68 27.60 -4.67
N GLN A 85 12.24 28.53 -5.54
CA GLN A 85 11.29 28.19 -6.60
C GLN A 85 11.83 27.13 -7.57
N TRP A 86 13.14 27.07 -7.81
CA TRP A 86 13.74 26.10 -8.73
C TRP A 86 13.64 24.67 -8.20
N THR A 87 13.83 24.42 -6.89
CA THR A 87 13.70 23.08 -6.30
C THR A 87 12.25 22.63 -6.32
N GLN A 88 11.31 23.54 -6.02
CA GLN A 88 9.89 23.27 -6.14
C GLN A 88 9.52 22.87 -7.58
N THR A 89 10.04 23.57 -8.61
CA THR A 89 9.76 23.24 -10.02
C THR A 89 10.33 21.86 -10.36
N LEU A 90 11.52 21.54 -9.85
CA LEU A 90 12.14 20.23 -10.04
C LEU A 90 11.28 19.10 -9.44
N GLY A 91 10.83 19.26 -8.19
CA GLY A 91 9.94 18.30 -7.54
C GLY A 91 8.65 18.08 -8.32
N MET A 92 7.98 19.16 -8.75
CA MET A 92 6.78 19.08 -9.58
C MET A 92 7.05 18.32 -10.90
N ALA A 93 8.11 18.68 -11.63
CA ALA A 93 8.40 18.06 -12.93
C ALA A 93 8.69 16.55 -12.79
N PHE A 94 9.51 16.16 -11.82
CA PHE A 94 9.81 14.75 -11.57
C PHE A 94 8.60 13.98 -11.02
N SER A 95 7.76 14.59 -10.17
CA SER A 95 6.51 13.96 -9.72
C SER A 95 5.52 13.71 -10.87
N ILE A 96 5.42 14.61 -11.85
CA ILE A 96 4.62 14.39 -13.07
C ILE A 96 5.21 13.24 -13.89
N MET A 97 6.53 13.22 -14.09
CA MET A 97 7.21 12.14 -14.81
C MET A 97 7.07 10.78 -14.10
N LEU A 98 7.02 10.78 -12.75
CA LEU A 98 6.89 9.59 -11.91
C LEU A 98 5.59 8.82 -12.13
N TRP A 99 4.56 9.48 -12.68
CA TRP A 99 3.28 8.86 -12.96
C TRP A 99 3.40 7.61 -13.85
N MET A 100 4.09 7.74 -15.00
CA MET A 100 4.17 6.65 -15.98
C MET A 100 4.95 5.42 -15.48
N PRO A 101 6.14 5.57 -14.87
CA PRO A 101 6.84 4.45 -14.23
C PRO A 101 6.03 3.79 -13.10
N SER A 102 5.31 4.58 -12.30
CA SER A 102 4.46 4.04 -11.24
C SER A 102 3.34 3.18 -11.84
N TRP A 103 2.64 3.69 -12.85
CA TRP A 103 1.63 2.92 -13.58
C TRP A 103 2.20 1.71 -14.32
N GLY A 104 3.49 1.73 -14.69
CA GLY A 104 4.18 0.54 -15.19
C GLY A 104 4.08 -0.64 -14.22
N GLY A 105 4.20 -0.40 -12.91
CA GLY A 105 3.97 -1.42 -11.87
C GLY A 105 2.51 -1.90 -11.84
N MET A 106 1.56 -0.97 -11.88
CA MET A 106 0.13 -1.29 -11.91
C MET A 106 -0.24 -2.15 -13.12
N ILE A 107 0.16 -1.71 -14.31
CA ILE A 107 -0.11 -2.40 -15.58
C ILE A 107 0.50 -3.79 -15.54
N ASN A 108 1.74 -3.95 -15.09
CA ASN A 108 2.36 -5.27 -15.03
C ASN A 108 1.65 -6.20 -14.03
N GLY A 109 1.24 -5.68 -12.88
CA GLY A 109 0.46 -6.42 -11.88
C GLY A 109 -0.92 -6.86 -12.40
N LEU A 110 -1.69 -5.94 -13.02
CA LEU A 110 -3.03 -6.24 -13.52
C LEU A 110 -3.00 -7.10 -14.79
N MET A 111 -2.11 -6.82 -15.74
CA MET A 111 -2.02 -7.60 -16.99
C MET A 111 -1.48 -9.00 -16.76
N THR A 112 -0.79 -9.28 -15.66
CA THR A 112 -0.45 -10.65 -15.24
C THR A 112 -1.70 -11.52 -15.05
N LEU A 113 -2.86 -10.91 -14.79
CA LEU A 113 -4.15 -11.62 -14.68
C LEU A 113 -4.86 -11.81 -16.01
N GLN A 114 -4.26 -11.42 -17.14
CA GLN A 114 -4.87 -11.63 -18.44
C GLN A 114 -5.23 -13.11 -18.65
N GLY A 115 -6.52 -13.38 -18.88
CA GLY A 115 -7.08 -14.73 -19.00
C GLY A 115 -7.37 -15.44 -17.66
N ALA A 116 -7.18 -14.80 -16.51
CA ALA A 116 -7.50 -15.31 -15.17
C ALA A 116 -8.43 -14.38 -14.37
N TRP A 117 -9.09 -13.43 -15.03
CA TRP A 117 -10.02 -12.48 -14.40
C TRP A 117 -11.24 -13.15 -13.77
N ASP A 118 -11.63 -14.32 -14.26
CA ASP A 118 -12.68 -15.17 -13.69
C ASP A 118 -12.37 -15.57 -12.24
N LYS A 119 -11.09 -15.74 -11.90
CA LYS A 119 -10.65 -16.08 -10.54
C LYS A 119 -10.99 -15.01 -9.50
N LEU A 120 -11.22 -13.76 -9.89
CA LEU A 120 -11.61 -12.72 -8.93
C LEU A 120 -12.98 -12.97 -8.29
N ARG A 121 -13.84 -13.76 -8.95
CA ARG A 121 -15.15 -14.14 -8.41
C ARG A 121 -15.03 -15.23 -7.35
N SER A 122 -14.05 -16.13 -7.49
CA SER A 122 -13.89 -17.31 -6.63
C SER A 122 -12.80 -17.17 -5.57
N ASP A 123 -11.76 -16.36 -5.81
CA ASP A 123 -10.60 -16.22 -4.93
C ASP A 123 -10.55 -14.84 -4.27
N PRO A 124 -11.00 -14.71 -3.00
CA PRO A 124 -11.01 -13.44 -2.29
C PRO A 124 -9.59 -12.91 -2.00
N VAL A 125 -8.59 -13.78 -1.90
CA VAL A 125 -7.19 -13.37 -1.69
C VAL A 125 -6.66 -12.68 -2.93
N LEU A 126 -6.94 -13.25 -4.11
CA LEU A 126 -6.54 -12.64 -5.38
C LEU A 126 -7.29 -11.33 -5.61
N ARG A 127 -8.58 -11.27 -5.24
CA ARG A 127 -9.36 -10.03 -5.28
C ARG A 127 -8.73 -8.92 -4.43
N MET A 128 -8.30 -9.25 -3.20
CA MET A 128 -7.59 -8.32 -2.32
C MET A 128 -6.32 -7.77 -2.99
N LEU A 129 -5.48 -8.64 -3.57
CA LEU A 129 -4.25 -8.24 -4.27
C LEU A 129 -4.55 -7.34 -5.49
N VAL A 130 -5.62 -7.60 -6.23
CA VAL A 130 -6.01 -6.78 -7.40
C VAL A 130 -6.52 -5.41 -7.00
N VAL A 131 -7.43 -5.35 -6.02
CA VAL A 131 -7.93 -4.08 -5.50
C VAL A 131 -6.79 -3.26 -4.92
N SER A 132 -5.80 -3.91 -4.32
CA SER A 132 -4.56 -3.28 -3.91
C SER A 132 -3.89 -2.51 -5.03
N VAL A 133 -3.69 -3.17 -6.17
CA VAL A 133 -3.02 -2.58 -7.34
C VAL A 133 -3.88 -1.46 -7.95
N ALA A 134 -5.20 -1.55 -7.86
CA ALA A 134 -6.09 -0.46 -8.28
C ALA A 134 -5.91 0.79 -7.40
N PHE A 135 -5.85 0.64 -6.07
CA PHE A 135 -5.56 1.75 -5.15
C PHE A 135 -4.14 2.30 -5.33
N TYR A 136 -3.17 1.45 -5.65
CA TYR A 136 -1.82 1.90 -6.02
C TYR A 136 -1.85 2.78 -7.26
N GLY A 137 -2.52 2.36 -8.33
CA GLY A 137 -2.70 3.15 -9.54
C GLY A 137 -3.39 4.48 -9.29
N MET A 138 -4.42 4.47 -8.45
CA MET A 138 -5.16 5.66 -8.05
C MET A 138 -4.29 6.64 -7.25
N ALA A 139 -3.62 6.18 -6.18
CA ALA A 139 -2.75 7.03 -5.37
C ALA A 139 -1.55 7.56 -6.17
N THR A 140 -0.97 6.74 -7.05
CA THR A 140 0.14 7.14 -7.93
C THR A 140 -0.28 7.95 -9.14
N PHE A 141 -1.58 8.20 -9.32
CA PHE A 141 -2.11 9.23 -10.20
C PHE A 141 -2.43 10.52 -9.42
N GLU A 142 -3.09 10.37 -8.26
CA GLU A 142 -3.43 11.48 -7.37
C GLU A 142 -2.19 12.24 -6.87
N GLY A 143 -1.11 11.54 -6.52
CA GLY A 143 0.15 12.16 -6.08
C GLY A 143 0.74 13.12 -7.13
N PRO A 144 1.00 12.67 -8.37
CA PRO A 144 1.41 13.55 -9.46
C PRO A 144 0.44 14.72 -9.71
N LEU A 145 -0.88 14.49 -9.64
CA LEU A 145 -1.86 15.56 -9.76
C LEU A 145 -1.69 16.61 -8.65
N MET A 146 -1.56 16.19 -7.39
CA MET A 146 -1.35 17.06 -6.23
C MET A 146 0.04 17.71 -6.19
N SER A 147 1.00 17.20 -6.96
CA SER A 147 2.33 17.80 -7.13
C SER A 147 2.33 18.98 -8.12
N ILE A 148 1.23 19.19 -8.87
CA ILE A 148 1.08 20.38 -9.68
C ILE A 148 0.81 21.55 -8.75
N ARG A 149 1.64 22.59 -8.77
CA ARG A 149 1.53 23.75 -7.88
C ARG A 149 0.10 24.28 -7.73
N TYR A 150 -0.64 24.42 -8.82
CA TYR A 150 -2.01 24.96 -8.77
C TYR A 150 -2.98 24.06 -8.00
N VAL A 151 -2.81 22.74 -8.11
CA VAL A 151 -3.58 21.76 -7.32
C VAL A 151 -3.08 21.76 -5.88
N ASN A 152 -1.77 21.80 -5.67
CA ASN A 152 -1.16 21.86 -4.35
C ASN A 152 -1.59 23.09 -3.56
N ALA A 153 -1.78 24.23 -4.21
CA ALA A 153 -2.32 25.45 -3.58
C ALA A 153 -3.72 25.26 -2.97
N LEU A 154 -4.45 24.20 -3.36
CA LEU A 154 -5.71 23.79 -2.74
C LEU A 154 -5.53 22.60 -1.79
N SER A 155 -4.69 21.63 -2.13
CA SER A 155 -4.57 20.37 -1.37
C SER A 155 -3.60 20.43 -0.18
N HIS A 156 -2.68 21.41 -0.18
CA HIS A 156 -1.68 21.56 0.86
C HIS A 156 -2.33 22.02 2.17
N TYR A 157 -1.88 21.43 3.28
CA TYR A 157 -2.46 21.59 4.62
C TYR A 157 -3.91 21.14 4.81
N THR A 158 -4.57 20.61 3.78
CA THR A 158 -5.94 20.11 3.90
C THR A 158 -5.98 18.60 4.11
N GLU A 159 -7.14 18.09 4.51
CA GLU A 159 -7.45 16.67 4.64
C GLU A 159 -7.33 15.90 3.32
N TRP A 160 -7.22 16.58 2.17
CA TRP A 160 -6.93 15.90 0.90
C TRP A 160 -5.60 15.16 0.98
N THR A 161 -4.58 15.76 1.60
CA THR A 161 -3.29 15.07 1.83
C THR A 161 -3.48 13.81 2.67
N ILE A 162 -4.36 13.83 3.68
CA ILE A 162 -4.67 12.66 4.51
C ILE A 162 -5.42 11.59 3.70
N GLY A 163 -6.34 12.00 2.83
CA GLY A 163 -7.05 11.11 1.90
C GLY A 163 -6.08 10.40 0.95
N HIS A 164 -5.14 11.15 0.36
CA HIS A 164 -4.08 10.61 -0.49
C HIS A 164 -3.18 9.62 0.26
N VAL A 165 -2.76 9.97 1.48
CA VAL A 165 -1.94 9.07 2.30
C VAL A 165 -2.68 7.76 2.58
N HIS A 166 -3.96 7.81 2.95
CA HIS A 166 -4.71 6.60 3.30
C HIS A 166 -5.17 5.80 2.08
N SER A 167 -5.39 6.42 0.91
CA SER A 167 -5.63 5.70 -0.34
C SER A 167 -4.45 4.78 -0.67
N GLY A 168 -3.21 5.27 -0.48
CA GLY A 168 -1.99 4.46 -0.56
C GLY A 168 -1.82 3.51 0.63
N ALA A 169 -1.85 4.01 1.86
CA ALA A 169 -1.50 3.22 3.04
C ALA A 169 -2.49 2.09 3.34
N LEU A 170 -3.80 2.37 3.28
CA LEU A 170 -4.81 1.34 3.52
C LEU A 170 -5.10 0.59 2.24
N GLY A 171 -5.39 1.31 1.16
CA GLY A 171 -5.83 0.74 -0.11
C GLY A 171 -4.74 -0.03 -0.86
N TRP A 172 -3.50 0.45 -0.88
CA TRP A 172 -2.37 -0.26 -1.48
C TRP A 172 -1.58 -1.07 -0.44
N ASN A 173 -0.95 -0.43 0.56
CA ASN A 173 -0.06 -1.16 1.47
C ASN A 173 -0.81 -2.20 2.29
N GLY A 174 -1.95 -1.83 2.88
CA GLY A 174 -2.81 -2.75 3.63
C GLY A 174 -3.24 -3.95 2.80
N PHE A 175 -3.92 -3.74 1.67
CA PHE A 175 -4.47 -4.82 0.86
C PHE A 175 -3.40 -5.79 0.32
N VAL A 176 -2.25 -5.31 -0.19
CA VAL A 176 -1.22 -6.22 -0.72
C VAL A 176 -0.58 -7.01 0.40
N THR A 177 -0.36 -6.41 1.58
CA THR A 177 0.12 -7.13 2.76
C THR A 177 -0.91 -8.17 3.23
N PHE A 178 -2.19 -7.84 3.26
CA PHE A 178 -3.24 -8.80 3.62
C PHE A 178 -3.27 -9.98 2.66
N GLY A 179 -3.25 -9.72 1.35
CA GLY A 179 -3.20 -10.77 0.34
C GLY A 179 -1.94 -11.63 0.44
N ALA A 180 -0.78 -11.00 0.70
CA ALA A 180 0.48 -11.69 0.92
C ALA A 180 0.46 -12.58 2.16
N LEU A 181 -0.07 -12.11 3.29
CA LEU A 181 -0.19 -12.89 4.52
C LEU A 181 -1.16 -14.06 4.35
N TYR A 182 -2.30 -13.85 3.69
CA TYR A 182 -3.24 -14.93 3.39
C TYR A 182 -2.66 -16.01 2.48
N CYS A 183 -1.72 -15.65 1.60
CA CYS A 183 -0.93 -16.62 0.85
C CYS A 183 0.12 -17.30 1.72
N MET A 184 0.95 -16.50 2.40
CA MET A 184 2.17 -16.95 3.07
C MET A 184 1.92 -17.81 4.30
N VAL A 185 0.94 -17.46 5.14
CA VAL A 185 0.68 -18.17 6.40
C VAL A 185 0.37 -19.65 6.20
N PRO A 186 -0.59 -20.08 5.35
CA PRO A 186 -0.81 -21.50 5.13
C PRO A 186 0.43 -22.18 4.53
N TRP A 187 1.21 -21.50 3.68
CA TRP A 187 2.42 -22.10 3.09
C TRP A 187 3.52 -22.34 4.13
N LEU A 188 3.79 -21.37 5.00
CA LEU A 188 4.82 -21.49 6.04
C LEU A 188 4.41 -22.47 7.14
N TRP A 189 3.12 -22.51 7.50
CA TRP A 189 2.59 -23.46 8.48
C TRP A 189 2.18 -24.81 7.87
N LYS A 190 2.54 -25.05 6.60
CA LYS A 190 2.31 -26.31 5.89
C LYS A 190 0.86 -26.78 5.97
N LYS A 191 -0.07 -25.85 5.76
CA LYS A 191 -1.51 -26.08 5.73
C LYS A 191 -2.01 -26.13 4.29
N LYS A 192 -2.98 -27.00 4.02
CA LYS A 192 -3.64 -27.09 2.70
C LYS A 192 -4.24 -25.74 2.31
N GLU A 193 -4.99 -25.14 3.23
CA GLU A 193 -5.68 -23.86 3.01
C GLU A 193 -5.75 -23.02 4.31
N LEU A 194 -6.33 -21.83 4.20
CA LEU A 194 -6.70 -20.99 5.35
C LEU A 194 -7.86 -21.61 6.13
N TYR A 195 -8.01 -21.23 7.40
CA TYR A 195 -9.12 -21.67 8.25
C TYR A 195 -10.49 -21.43 7.62
N SER A 196 -10.74 -20.25 7.05
CA SER A 196 -11.99 -19.92 6.36
C SER A 196 -11.81 -18.86 5.28
N LEU A 197 -12.16 -19.20 4.02
CA LEU A 197 -12.23 -18.24 2.91
C LEU A 197 -13.40 -17.27 3.04
N ARG A 198 -14.49 -17.65 3.73
CA ARG A 198 -15.62 -16.74 4.01
C ARG A 198 -15.20 -15.57 4.90
N LEU A 199 -14.28 -15.80 5.84
CA LEU A 199 -13.74 -14.72 6.67
C LEU A 199 -12.82 -13.78 5.87
N VAL A 200 -12.12 -14.30 4.86
CA VAL A 200 -11.35 -13.46 3.92
C VAL A 200 -12.29 -12.56 3.13
N GLU A 201 -13.44 -13.08 2.67
CA GLU A 201 -14.46 -12.31 1.96
C GLU A 201 -15.05 -11.20 2.84
N TRP A 202 -15.38 -11.50 4.11
CA TRP A 202 -15.83 -10.48 5.06
C TRP A 202 -14.77 -9.42 5.33
N HIS A 203 -13.52 -9.81 5.52
CA HIS A 203 -12.40 -8.88 5.64
C HIS A 203 -12.30 -7.98 4.40
N PHE A 204 -12.33 -8.57 3.20
CA PHE A 204 -12.26 -7.82 1.95
C PHE A 204 -13.34 -6.73 1.86
N TRP A 205 -14.61 -7.06 2.15
CA TRP A 205 -15.69 -6.08 2.08
C TRP A 205 -15.61 -5.01 3.17
N LEU A 206 -15.32 -5.38 4.42
CA LEU A 206 -15.17 -4.42 5.51
C LEU A 206 -14.01 -3.44 5.25
N ALA A 207 -12.86 -3.96 4.80
CA ALA A 207 -11.71 -3.14 4.44
C ALA A 207 -12.03 -2.24 3.24
N SER A 208 -12.68 -2.78 2.21
CA SER A 208 -13.02 -2.03 0.98
C SER A 208 -14.01 -0.90 1.25
N ILE A 209 -15.10 -1.17 1.98
CA ILE A 209 -16.08 -0.15 2.36
C ILE A 209 -15.43 0.87 3.31
N GLY A 210 -14.61 0.38 4.25
CA GLY A 210 -13.89 1.23 5.20
C GLY A 210 -12.98 2.24 4.51
N ILE A 211 -12.16 1.80 3.55
CA ILE A 211 -11.29 2.72 2.80
C ILE A 211 -12.09 3.67 1.91
N LEU A 212 -13.19 3.24 1.30
CA LEU A 212 -14.03 4.13 0.49
C LEU A 212 -14.66 5.25 1.33
N PHE A 213 -15.16 4.95 2.53
CA PHE A 213 -15.64 5.98 3.46
C PHE A 213 -14.51 6.92 3.89
N TYR A 214 -13.33 6.38 4.15
CA TYR A 214 -12.16 7.18 4.51
C TYR A 214 -11.82 8.17 3.39
N ILE A 215 -11.53 7.71 2.17
CA ILE A 215 -11.08 8.60 1.09
C ILE A 215 -12.16 9.61 0.69
N ALA A 216 -13.44 9.19 0.62
CA ALA A 216 -14.53 10.07 0.24
C ALA A 216 -14.70 11.22 1.24
N SER A 217 -14.66 10.92 2.54
CA SER A 217 -14.75 11.94 3.57
C SER A 217 -13.57 12.91 3.56
N MET A 218 -12.36 12.43 3.26
CA MET A 218 -11.15 13.25 3.20
C MET A 218 -11.08 14.12 1.95
N TRP A 219 -11.58 13.65 0.81
CA TRP A 219 -11.75 14.51 -0.36
C TRP A 219 -12.76 15.61 -0.14
N VAL A 220 -13.93 15.27 0.42
CA VAL A 220 -14.95 16.27 0.76
C VAL A 220 -14.39 17.31 1.73
N ALA A 221 -13.75 16.86 2.82
CA ALA A 221 -13.12 17.78 3.77
C ALA A 221 -12.01 18.61 3.13
N GLY A 222 -11.12 17.99 2.36
CA GLY A 222 -9.94 18.65 1.84
C GLY A 222 -10.23 19.68 0.76
N ILE A 223 -11.16 19.38 -0.16
CA ILE A 223 -11.64 20.34 -1.16
C ILE A 223 -12.38 21.48 -0.49
N MET A 224 -13.28 21.18 0.45
CA MET A 224 -14.02 22.18 1.21
C MET A 224 -13.08 23.11 1.98
N GLU A 225 -12.08 22.58 2.70
CA GLU A 225 -11.08 23.40 3.39
C GLU A 225 -10.33 24.33 2.46
N GLY A 226 -9.77 23.77 1.38
CA GLY A 226 -8.99 24.56 0.42
C GLY A 226 -9.82 25.66 -0.21
N LEU A 227 -11.10 25.41 -0.49
CA LEU A 227 -12.02 26.41 -1.04
C LEU A 227 -12.40 27.47 0.00
N MET A 228 -12.77 27.08 1.22
CA MET A 228 -13.17 28.01 2.28
C MET A 228 -12.01 28.93 2.69
N TRP A 229 -10.77 28.42 2.80
CA TRP A 229 -9.61 29.21 3.20
C TRP A 229 -9.19 30.25 2.16
N ARG A 230 -9.60 30.09 0.91
CA ARG A 230 -9.30 31.01 -0.20
C ARG A 230 -10.52 31.72 -0.76
N ALA A 231 -11.65 31.61 -0.08
CA ALA A 231 -12.89 32.26 -0.46
C ALA A 231 -12.82 33.75 -0.12
N TYR A 232 -13.12 34.58 -1.11
CA TYR A 232 -13.21 36.01 -0.97
C TYR A 232 -14.62 36.45 -1.32
N THR A 233 -15.17 37.33 -0.49
CA THR A 233 -16.41 38.06 -0.79
C THR A 233 -16.23 38.98 -2.00
N ASP A 234 -17.33 39.47 -2.58
CA ASP A 234 -17.30 40.44 -3.68
C ASP A 234 -16.54 41.74 -3.34
N LEU A 235 -16.36 42.03 -2.04
CA LEU A 235 -15.61 43.17 -1.53
C LEU A 235 -14.11 42.87 -1.28
N GLY A 236 -13.65 41.65 -1.53
CA GLY A 236 -12.25 41.24 -1.37
C GLY A 236 -11.84 40.87 0.07
N PHE A 237 -12.78 40.77 1.01
CA PHE A 237 -12.52 40.21 2.35
C PHE A 237 -12.58 38.68 2.33
N LEU A 238 -11.81 38.02 3.20
CA LEU A 238 -11.95 36.58 3.45
C LEU A 238 -13.38 36.28 3.92
N GLU A 239 -14.03 35.33 3.24
CA GLU A 239 -15.44 35.00 3.45
C GLU A 239 -15.68 34.20 4.73
N TYR A 240 -14.77 33.26 5.05
CA TYR A 240 -14.90 32.37 6.19
C TYR A 240 -13.79 32.60 7.23
N ALA A 241 -14.17 32.63 8.51
CA ALA A 241 -13.23 32.49 9.60
C ALA A 241 -12.74 31.03 9.69
N PHE A 242 -11.49 30.85 10.12
CA PHE A 242 -10.89 29.50 10.20
C PHE A 242 -11.72 28.52 11.04
N ILE A 243 -12.35 28.99 12.13
CA ILE A 243 -13.19 28.16 13.00
C ILE A 243 -14.42 27.59 12.28
N GLU A 244 -14.95 28.30 11.28
CA GLU A 244 -16.10 27.82 10.49
C GLU A 244 -15.70 26.62 9.65
N THR A 245 -14.51 26.66 9.02
CA THR A 245 -13.96 25.51 8.31
C THR A 245 -13.68 24.34 9.25
N VAL A 246 -13.15 24.60 10.45
CA VAL A 246 -12.93 23.54 11.46
C VAL A 246 -14.26 22.87 11.85
N SER A 247 -15.31 23.66 12.06
CA SER A 247 -16.64 23.16 12.37
C SER A 247 -17.23 22.34 11.22
N ALA A 248 -17.10 22.82 9.98
CA ALA A 248 -17.63 22.17 8.79
C ALA A 248 -17.06 20.76 8.56
N LYS A 249 -15.83 20.49 9.02
CA LYS A 249 -15.18 19.17 8.90
C LYS A 249 -15.71 18.10 9.85
N HIS A 250 -16.50 18.46 10.85
CA HIS A 250 -16.91 17.54 11.91
C HIS A 250 -17.57 16.26 11.36
N ILE A 251 -18.44 16.40 10.36
CA ILE A 251 -19.12 15.27 9.71
C ILE A 251 -18.11 14.37 9.01
N SER A 252 -17.18 14.95 8.24
CA SER A 252 -16.14 14.19 7.55
C SER A 252 -15.25 13.42 8.53
N TYR A 253 -14.97 13.95 9.72
CA TYR A 253 -14.21 13.24 10.75
C TYR A 253 -14.97 12.05 11.35
N ILE A 254 -16.28 12.14 11.51
CA ILE A 254 -17.11 11.00 11.93
C ILE A 254 -17.07 9.91 10.87
N VAL A 255 -17.26 10.27 9.59
CA VAL A 255 -17.22 9.29 8.48
C VAL A 255 -15.84 8.67 8.34
N ARG A 256 -14.76 9.44 8.51
CA ARG A 256 -13.39 8.94 8.57
C ARG A 256 -13.20 7.92 9.69
N ALA A 257 -13.64 8.24 10.90
CA ALA A 257 -13.52 7.35 12.06
C ALA A 257 -14.30 6.05 11.85
N LEU A 258 -15.51 6.13 11.28
CA LEU A 258 -16.30 4.96 10.89
C LEU A 258 -15.56 4.10 9.85
N GLY A 259 -15.04 4.72 8.79
CA GLY A 259 -14.27 4.03 7.74
C GLY A 259 -13.03 3.32 8.28
N GLY A 260 -12.25 4.01 9.11
CA GLY A 260 -11.10 3.44 9.80
C GLY A 260 -11.47 2.29 10.75
N THR A 261 -12.60 2.40 11.45
CA THR A 261 -13.11 1.34 12.33
C THR A 261 -13.50 0.09 11.55
N LEU A 262 -14.18 0.24 10.40
CA LEU A 262 -14.53 -0.89 9.52
C LEU A 262 -13.26 -1.61 9.02
N PHE A 263 -12.26 -0.84 8.60
CA PHE A 263 -10.97 -1.39 8.17
C PHE A 263 -10.26 -2.15 9.30
N LEU A 264 -10.25 -1.59 10.51
CA LEU A 264 -9.69 -2.23 11.69
C LEU A 264 -10.43 -3.54 12.05
N LEU A 265 -11.77 -3.53 12.02
CA LEU A 265 -12.58 -4.73 12.25
C LEU A 265 -12.25 -5.83 11.23
N GLY A 266 -12.08 -5.47 9.95
CA GLY A 266 -11.59 -6.39 8.92
C GLY A 266 -10.21 -6.97 9.27
N THR A 267 -9.28 -6.12 9.73
CA THR A 267 -7.94 -6.55 10.15
C THR A 267 -7.99 -7.50 11.36
N LEU A 268 -8.91 -7.28 12.31
CA LEU A 268 -9.13 -8.20 13.43
C LEU A 268 -9.68 -9.56 12.98
N ILE A 269 -10.57 -9.58 11.97
CA ILE A 269 -11.03 -10.82 11.32
C ILE A 269 -9.85 -11.56 10.68
N MET A 270 -8.93 -10.85 10.02
CA MET A 270 -7.70 -11.45 9.50
C MET A 270 -6.89 -12.09 10.61
N ALA A 271 -6.58 -11.35 11.68
CA ALA A 271 -5.80 -11.86 12.80
C ALA A 271 -6.41 -13.15 13.37
N PHE A 272 -7.74 -13.15 13.59
CA PHE A 272 -8.45 -14.34 14.03
C PHE A 272 -8.31 -15.51 13.03
N ASN A 273 -8.56 -15.27 11.74
CA ASN A 273 -8.49 -16.31 10.69
C ASN A 273 -7.08 -16.92 10.59
N LEU A 274 -6.04 -16.09 10.64
CA LEU A 274 -4.65 -16.54 10.62
C LEU A 274 -4.29 -17.35 11.88
N ILE A 275 -4.70 -16.91 13.07
CA ILE A 275 -4.49 -17.66 14.32
C ILE A 275 -5.16 -19.04 14.26
N GLN A 276 -6.40 -19.12 13.77
CA GLN A 276 -7.09 -20.42 13.62
C GLN A 276 -6.42 -21.31 12.56
N THR A 277 -5.87 -20.71 11.49
CA THR A 277 -5.10 -21.43 10.46
C THR A 277 -3.84 -22.07 11.06
N VAL A 278 -3.08 -21.31 11.84
CA VAL A 278 -1.89 -21.79 12.55
C VAL A 278 -2.23 -22.95 13.49
N ARG A 279 -3.37 -22.83 14.20
CA ARG A 279 -3.89 -23.89 15.09
C ARG A 279 -4.43 -25.13 14.36
N GLY A 280 -4.47 -25.12 13.03
CA GLY A 280 -4.91 -26.25 12.22
C GLY A 280 -6.40 -26.58 12.34
N ARG A 281 -7.25 -25.57 12.54
CA ARG A 281 -8.71 -25.75 12.63
C ARG A 281 -9.38 -25.56 11.27
N GLY A 282 -10.65 -25.94 11.16
CA GLY A 282 -11.45 -25.71 9.97
C GLY A 282 -10.84 -26.38 8.74
N LEU A 283 -10.71 -25.63 7.64
CA LEU A 283 -10.11 -26.13 6.40
C LEU A 283 -8.56 -26.18 6.43
N ALA A 284 -7.93 -25.69 7.51
CA ALA A 284 -6.48 -25.64 7.66
C ALA A 284 -5.88 -26.97 8.13
N GLU A 285 -6.14 -28.04 7.39
CA GLU A 285 -5.51 -29.35 7.65
C GLU A 285 -4.01 -29.30 7.31
N PRO A 286 -3.15 -30.00 8.09
CA PRO A 286 -1.75 -30.21 7.71
C PRO A 286 -1.62 -30.87 6.32
N LEU A 287 -0.58 -30.52 5.59
CA LEU A 287 -0.18 -31.24 4.38
C LEU A 287 0.28 -32.66 4.75
N GLU A 288 -0.16 -33.66 3.98
CA GLU A 288 0.29 -35.04 4.15
C GLU A 288 1.77 -35.19 3.76
N GLY A 289 2.51 -36.00 4.51
CA GLY A 289 3.90 -36.35 4.20
C GLY A 289 4.97 -35.35 4.65
N ASP A 290 4.60 -34.28 5.36
CA ASP A 290 5.53 -33.21 5.80
C ASP A 290 5.73 -33.17 7.33
N VAL A 291 5.47 -34.32 7.97
CA VAL A 291 5.98 -34.64 9.31
C VAL A 291 7.40 -35.19 9.16
N PRO A 292 8.35 -34.86 10.07
CA PRO A 292 9.65 -35.53 10.10
C PRO A 292 9.42 -37.04 10.07
N LEU A 293 10.09 -37.75 9.14
CA LEU A 293 10.09 -39.20 9.13
C LEU A 293 10.55 -39.66 10.52
N THR A 294 9.63 -40.19 11.32
CA THR A 294 9.90 -40.65 12.68
C THR A 294 10.86 -41.82 12.70
N ASN A 295 10.99 -42.52 11.58
CA ASN A 295 11.95 -43.58 11.37
C ASN A 295 12.98 -43.16 10.31
N LYS A 296 14.26 -43.26 10.65
CA LYS A 296 15.32 -43.29 9.64
C LYS A 296 14.93 -44.35 8.60
N PRO A 297 15.02 -44.07 7.29
CA PRO A 297 14.81 -45.11 6.29
C PRO A 297 15.76 -46.26 6.61
N VAL A 298 15.21 -47.46 6.77
CA VAL A 298 16.02 -48.68 6.89
C VAL A 298 16.75 -48.81 5.57
N ILE A 299 18.04 -48.48 5.57
CA ILE A 299 18.92 -48.79 4.45
C ILE A 299 19.02 -50.31 4.47
N SER A 300 18.35 -50.98 3.54
CA SER A 300 18.56 -52.40 3.31
C SER A 300 20.02 -52.58 2.95
N GLU A 301 20.79 -53.32 3.77
CA GLU A 301 22.14 -53.71 3.41
C GLU A 301 22.10 -54.38 2.03
N PRO A 302 22.92 -53.93 1.07
CA PRO A 302 22.97 -54.59 -0.22
C PRO A 302 23.41 -56.04 -0.02
N GLN A 303 22.54 -56.99 -0.39
CA GLN A 303 22.94 -58.39 -0.41
C GLN A 303 23.97 -58.57 -1.53
N PRO A 304 25.16 -59.13 -1.24
CA PRO A 304 26.14 -59.41 -2.28
C PRO A 304 25.57 -60.47 -3.23
N GLU A 305 25.33 -60.08 -4.49
CA GLU A 305 25.12 -61.04 -5.56
C GLU A 305 26.44 -61.80 -5.79
N LEU A 306 26.45 -63.07 -5.42
CA LEU A 306 27.50 -64.00 -5.80
C LEU A 306 27.36 -64.26 -7.31
N VAL A 307 28.12 -63.51 -8.11
CA VAL A 307 28.31 -63.80 -9.52
C VAL A 307 29.07 -65.12 -9.61
N GLY A 308 28.41 -66.15 -10.14
CA GLY A 308 28.94 -67.50 -10.27
C GLY A 308 30.23 -67.56 -11.06
N ALA A 309 31.13 -68.43 -10.61
CA ALA A 309 32.32 -68.83 -11.34
C ALA A 309 31.94 -69.74 -12.52
N GLU A 310 32.23 -69.29 -13.73
CA GLU A 310 32.55 -70.14 -14.88
C GLU A 310 34.03 -69.94 -15.24
#